data_AF-A0A2N0XDA0-F1
#
_entry.id   AF-A0A2N0XDA0-F1
#
_cell.length_a   1.000
_cell.length_b   1.000
_cell.length_c   1.000
_cell.angle_alpha   90.00
_cell.angle_beta   90.00
_cell.angle_gamma   90.00
#
_symmetry.space_group_name_H-M   'P 1'
#
loop_
_entity.id
_entity.type
_entity.pdbx_description
1 polymer ?
#
loop_
_entity_poly.entity_id
_entity_poly.type
_entity_poly.pdbx_seq_one_letter_code
_entity_poly.pdbx_strand_id
1 'polypeptide(L)'
;MKYSNKINWSFAAAITVSLCWLTGDIFVAGFDPNPADYPLFSKTYADQVNVEFATLMLEGSTSRLMFGALIGALTGPLLLPATWLVFQFFKETQQWYSDFVYWVLLVGAVLSPLGHAGFFYVGEIYKAIYHTDPIAHSYLLETGRGFMKMLNIAWGAAIVVLAVGWISFVICIILNKTLLPRWMALLTPFVLTLFIIPIKGLLPLPYSGWVGGAIFNIAYLVFFSSLLLFFRKRLNHV
;
A
#
# COMPACT_ATOMS: atom_id res chain seq x y z
N MET A 1 -0.23 15.44 -27.58
CA MET A 1 0.27 14.07 -27.35
C MET A 1 -0.74 13.06 -27.86
N LYS A 2 -0.32 12.07 -28.66
CA LYS A 2 -1.24 11.02 -29.19
C LYS A 2 -1.86 10.21 -28.04
N TYR A 3 -3.11 9.77 -28.16
CA TYR A 3 -3.81 9.03 -27.10
C TYR A 3 -3.09 7.73 -26.72
N SER A 4 -2.55 7.00 -27.71
CA SER A 4 -1.70 5.81 -27.48
C SER A 4 -0.47 6.11 -26.63
N ASN A 5 0.12 7.30 -26.73
CA ASN A 5 1.24 7.70 -25.87
C ASN A 5 0.79 7.91 -24.43
N LYS A 6 -0.42 8.47 -24.20
CA LYS A 6 -0.98 8.59 -22.84
C LYS A 6 -1.13 7.21 -22.19
N ILE A 7 -1.72 6.24 -22.91
CA ILE A 7 -1.86 4.86 -22.42
C ILE A 7 -0.50 4.26 -22.05
N ASN A 8 0.51 4.38 -22.92
CA ASN A 8 1.83 3.83 -22.65
C ASN A 8 2.49 4.46 -21.42
N TRP A 9 2.41 5.78 -21.26
CA TRP A 9 2.92 6.48 -20.09
C TRP A 9 2.17 6.10 -18.81
N SER A 10 0.86 5.87 -18.89
CA SER A 10 0.08 5.41 -17.75
C SER A 10 0.44 3.99 -17.32
N PHE A 11 0.71 3.09 -18.27
CA PHE A 11 1.26 1.77 -17.95
C PHE A 11 2.64 1.88 -17.31
N ALA A 12 3.54 2.69 -17.88
CA ALA A 12 4.87 2.90 -17.31
C ALA A 12 4.79 3.44 -15.88
N ALA A 13 3.92 4.43 -15.64
CA ALA A 13 3.70 4.99 -14.32
C ALA A 13 3.13 3.94 -13.34
N ALA A 14 2.15 3.15 -13.76
CA ALA A 14 1.53 2.12 -12.93
C ALA A 14 2.51 1.02 -12.51
N ILE A 15 3.36 0.56 -13.43
CA ILE A 15 4.41 -0.43 -13.12
C ILE A 15 5.48 0.19 -12.22
N THR A 16 5.95 1.40 -12.55
CA THR A 16 7.00 2.09 -11.80
C THR A 16 6.57 2.34 -10.36
N VAL A 17 5.37 2.87 -10.14
CA VAL A 17 4.86 3.14 -8.79
C VAL A 17 4.65 1.86 -8.01
N SER A 18 4.15 0.79 -8.64
CA SER A 18 3.99 -0.51 -7.97
C SER A 18 5.33 -1.08 -7.51
N LEU A 19 6.38 -0.99 -8.34
CA LEU A 19 7.73 -1.44 -7.98
C LEU A 19 8.35 -0.58 -6.87
N CYS A 20 8.22 0.74 -6.97
CA CYS A 20 8.72 1.68 -5.98
C CYS A 20 8.05 1.48 -4.62
N TRP A 21 6.72 1.31 -4.60
CA TRP A 21 5.95 1.14 -3.38
C TRP A 21 6.15 -0.24 -2.76
N LEU A 22 6.23 -1.30 -3.58
CA LEU A 22 6.63 -2.63 -3.12
C LEU A 22 8.00 -2.60 -2.44
N THR A 23 8.97 -1.93 -3.08
CA THR A 23 10.31 -1.77 -2.49
C THR A 23 10.23 -0.94 -1.20
N GLY A 24 9.46 0.15 -1.20
CA GLY A 24 9.28 1.00 -0.03
C GLY A 24 8.71 0.25 1.17
N ASP A 25 7.68 -0.55 0.95
CA ASP A 25 7.05 -1.39 1.97
C ASP A 25 8.01 -2.45 2.52
N ILE A 26 8.79 -3.12 1.68
CA ILE A 26 9.81 -4.06 2.14
C ILE A 26 10.83 -3.34 3.03
N PHE A 27 11.21 -2.11 2.68
CA PHE A 27 12.18 -1.35 3.46
C PHE A 27 11.61 -0.85 4.80
N VAL A 28 10.33 -0.47 4.84
CA VAL A 28 9.68 0.12 6.03
C VAL A 28 9.05 -0.91 6.96
N ALA A 29 8.49 -1.99 6.42
CA ALA A 29 7.69 -2.96 7.15
C ALA A 29 8.02 -4.42 6.79
N GLY A 30 8.99 -4.65 5.91
CA GLY A 30 9.44 -5.98 5.48
C GLY A 30 10.30 -6.69 6.52
N PHE A 31 9.83 -6.77 7.76
CA PHE A 31 10.48 -7.41 8.89
C PHE A 31 9.50 -8.38 9.57
N ASP A 32 10.02 -9.23 10.45
CA ASP A 32 9.22 -10.17 11.23
C ASP A 32 9.94 -10.48 12.56
N PRO A 33 10.21 -9.46 13.40
CA PRO A 33 10.91 -9.66 14.65
C PRO A 33 10.07 -10.47 15.63
N ASN A 34 10.74 -11.18 16.55
CA ASN A 34 10.07 -11.79 17.68
C ASN A 34 9.89 -10.76 18.81
N PRO A 35 8.65 -10.38 19.18
CA PRO A 35 8.45 -9.37 20.22
C PRO A 35 9.02 -9.75 21.60
N ALA A 36 9.23 -11.05 21.85
CA ALA A 36 9.86 -11.52 23.08
C ALA A 36 11.30 -11.00 23.26
N ASP A 37 11.98 -10.66 22.17
CA ASP A 37 13.36 -10.14 22.17
C ASP A 37 13.43 -8.67 22.61
N TYR A 38 12.28 -8.00 22.77
CA TYR A 38 12.16 -6.59 23.16
C TYR A 38 11.32 -6.39 24.43
N PRO A 39 11.79 -6.80 25.63
CA PRO A 39 11.02 -6.75 26.88
C PRO A 39 10.48 -5.37 27.26
N LEU A 40 11.15 -4.29 26.85
CA LEU A 40 10.69 -2.92 27.10
C LEU A 40 9.29 -2.70 26.51
N PHE A 41 9.05 -3.18 25.29
CA PHE A 41 7.74 -3.06 24.66
C PHE A 41 6.83 -4.25 24.96
N SER A 42 7.36 -5.48 24.97
CA SER A 42 6.53 -6.68 25.16
C SER A 42 6.13 -6.95 26.61
N LYS A 43 6.75 -6.27 27.59
CA LYS A 43 6.40 -6.40 29.02
C LYS A 43 6.17 -5.04 29.68
N THR A 44 7.14 -4.13 29.64
CA THR A 44 7.07 -2.88 30.42
C THR A 44 6.00 -1.92 29.91
N TYR A 45 5.85 -1.78 28.59
CA TYR A 45 4.89 -0.88 27.96
C TYR A 45 3.82 -1.62 27.13
N ALA A 46 3.61 -2.90 27.40
CA ALA A 46 2.71 -3.76 26.61
C ALA A 46 1.26 -3.25 26.56
N ASP A 47 0.83 -2.54 27.61
CA ASP A 47 -0.49 -1.93 27.75
C ASP A 47 -0.59 -0.52 27.14
N GLN A 48 0.54 0.06 26.72
CA GLN A 48 0.63 1.45 26.26
C GLN A 48 0.94 1.58 24.77
N VAL A 49 1.43 0.53 24.13
CA VAL A 49 1.82 0.54 22.71
C VAL A 49 1.23 -0.65 21.95
N ASN A 50 1.18 -0.53 20.62
CA ASN A 50 1.04 -1.72 19.78
C ASN A 50 2.39 -2.44 19.76
N VAL A 51 2.49 -3.56 20.49
CA VAL A 51 3.75 -4.31 20.68
C VAL A 51 4.33 -4.80 19.35
N GLU A 52 3.49 -5.37 18.48
CA GLU A 52 3.93 -5.87 17.17
C GLU A 52 4.53 -4.73 16.33
N PHE A 53 3.81 -3.60 16.26
CA PHE A 53 4.26 -2.46 15.47
C PHE A 53 5.51 -1.79 16.06
N ALA A 54 5.56 -1.64 17.38
CA ALA A 54 6.71 -1.05 18.06
C ALA A 54 7.97 -1.88 17.84
N THR A 55 7.86 -3.21 17.94
CA THR A 55 9.01 -4.12 17.72
C THR A 55 9.39 -4.24 16.25
N LEU A 56 8.41 -4.28 15.33
CA LEU A 56 8.64 -4.25 13.87
C LEU A 56 9.56 -3.10 13.45
N MET A 57 9.33 -1.91 14.01
CA MET A 57 10.07 -0.71 13.62
C MET A 57 11.53 -0.66 14.12
N LEU A 58 11.89 -1.45 15.14
CA LEU A 58 13.25 -1.44 15.71
C LEU A 58 14.26 -2.15 14.80
N GLU A 59 13.82 -3.11 14.00
CA GLU A 59 14.68 -3.88 13.09
C GLU A 59 15.26 -3.04 11.95
N GLY A 60 14.57 -1.98 11.54
CA GLY A 60 15.00 -1.11 10.46
C GLY A 60 15.97 -0.05 10.92
N SER A 61 17.12 0.12 10.27
CA SER A 61 17.93 1.33 10.47
C SER A 61 17.16 2.59 10.04
N THR A 62 17.48 3.75 10.63
CA THR A 62 16.83 5.03 10.27
C THR A 62 16.90 5.31 8.77
N SER A 63 18.07 5.10 8.14
CA SER A 63 18.23 5.30 6.70
C SER A 63 17.38 4.34 5.87
N ARG A 64 17.22 3.09 6.32
CA ARG A 64 16.36 2.11 5.64
C ARG A 64 14.89 2.53 5.70
N LEU A 65 14.39 2.87 6.89
CA LEU A 65 13.00 3.32 7.06
C LEU A 65 12.74 4.61 6.27
N MET A 66 13.67 5.57 6.34
CA MET A 66 13.56 6.83 5.62
C MET A 66 13.53 6.60 4.10
N PHE A 67 14.40 5.75 3.57
CA PHE A 67 14.38 5.40 2.15
C PHE A 67 13.03 4.81 1.74
N GLY A 68 12.52 3.83 2.48
CA GLY A 68 11.27 3.18 2.12
C GLY A 68 10.05 4.10 2.24
N ALA A 69 10.05 5.01 3.22
CA ALA A 69 9.02 6.03 3.37
C ALA A 69 9.06 7.06 2.22
N LEU A 70 10.26 7.54 1.87
CA LEU A 70 10.43 8.55 0.82
C LEU A 70 10.15 8.00 -0.57
N ILE A 71 10.60 6.79 -0.91
CA ILE A 71 10.36 6.24 -2.25
C ILE A 71 8.86 6.05 -2.50
N GLY A 72 8.08 5.61 -1.50
CA GLY A 72 6.63 5.55 -1.58
C GLY A 72 6.01 6.94 -1.74
N ALA A 73 6.34 7.87 -0.84
CA ALA A 73 5.77 9.20 -0.84
C ALA A 73 6.07 10.00 -2.14
N LEU A 74 7.32 10.00 -2.59
CA LEU A 74 7.78 10.77 -3.75
C LEU A 74 7.28 10.22 -5.08
N THR A 75 6.99 8.92 -5.14
CA THR A 75 6.41 8.29 -6.35
C THR A 75 4.89 8.24 -6.34
N GLY A 76 4.24 8.64 -5.24
CA GLY A 76 2.78 8.72 -5.13
C GLY A 76 2.05 9.44 -6.27
N PRO A 77 2.57 10.55 -6.85
CA PRO A 77 1.94 11.18 -8.01
C PRO A 77 1.77 10.28 -9.22
N LEU A 78 2.56 9.21 -9.36
CA LEU A 78 2.42 8.22 -10.44
C LEU A 78 1.15 7.35 -10.29
N LEU A 79 0.52 7.34 -9.11
CA LEU A 79 -0.80 6.70 -8.94
C LEU A 79 -1.92 7.42 -9.70
N LEU A 80 -1.75 8.72 -10.02
CA LEU A 80 -2.76 9.48 -10.77
C LEU A 80 -2.95 8.92 -12.19
N PRO A 81 -1.90 8.81 -13.03
CA PRO A 81 -2.04 8.18 -14.34
C PRO A 81 -2.35 6.68 -14.25
N ALA A 82 -1.92 5.98 -13.19
CA ALA A 82 -2.29 4.57 -12.96
C ALA A 82 -3.79 4.40 -12.69
N THR A 83 -4.40 5.29 -11.91
CA THR A 83 -5.84 5.30 -11.65
C THR A 83 -6.62 5.65 -12.91
N TRP A 84 -6.14 6.63 -13.67
CA TRP A 84 -6.73 6.96 -14.98
C TRP A 84 -6.67 5.79 -15.96
N LEU A 85 -5.60 4.98 -15.93
CA LEU A 85 -5.49 3.76 -16.74
C LEU A 85 -6.61 2.76 -16.42
N VAL A 86 -6.92 2.56 -15.14
CA VAL A 86 -8.04 1.70 -14.72
C VAL A 86 -9.36 2.21 -15.31
N PHE A 87 -9.57 3.52 -15.28
CA PHE A 87 -10.77 4.14 -15.88
C PHE A 87 -10.89 3.88 -17.39
N GLN A 88 -9.78 3.76 -18.12
CA GLN A 88 -9.82 3.45 -19.56
C GLN A 88 -10.36 2.05 -19.88
N PHE A 89 -10.43 1.15 -18.89
CA PHE A 89 -10.98 -0.18 -19.09
C PHE A 89 -12.51 -0.25 -18.96
N PHE A 90 -13.21 0.84 -18.66
CA PHE A 90 -14.68 0.85 -18.75
C PHE A 90 -15.15 0.86 -20.20
N LYS A 91 -16.23 0.12 -20.49
CA LYS A 91 -16.87 0.17 -21.83
C LYS A 91 -17.57 1.50 -22.07
N GLU A 92 -18.15 2.07 -21.03
CA GLU A 92 -18.88 3.34 -21.07
C GLU A 92 -18.32 4.26 -19.98
N THR A 93 -17.54 5.27 -20.39
CA THR A 93 -16.88 6.22 -19.48
C THR A 93 -17.78 7.39 -19.06
N GLN A 94 -19.02 7.45 -19.54
CA GLN A 94 -19.98 8.52 -19.24
C GLN A 94 -21.06 8.07 -18.24
N GLN A 95 -20.88 6.90 -17.62
CA GLN A 95 -21.85 6.33 -16.71
C GLN A 95 -21.47 6.61 -15.26
N TRP A 96 -22.46 6.76 -14.39
CA TRP A 96 -22.24 7.10 -12.97
C TRP A 96 -21.31 6.11 -12.25
N TYR A 97 -21.35 4.83 -12.62
CA TYR A 97 -20.54 3.80 -11.98
C TYR A 97 -19.06 3.89 -12.36
N SER A 98 -18.74 4.31 -13.59
CA SER A 98 -17.35 4.47 -14.02
C SER A 98 -16.74 5.73 -13.40
N ASP A 99 -17.51 6.82 -13.30
CA ASP A 99 -17.13 8.02 -12.57
C ASP A 99 -16.93 7.74 -11.08
N PHE A 100 -17.87 7.05 -10.44
CA PHE A 100 -17.79 6.69 -9.02
C PHE A 100 -16.52 5.90 -8.72
N VAL A 101 -16.27 4.81 -9.46
CA VAL A 101 -15.07 3.97 -9.26
C VAL A 101 -13.80 4.79 -9.46
N TYR A 102 -13.73 5.60 -10.51
CA TYR A 102 -12.56 6.43 -10.79
C TYR A 102 -12.27 7.41 -9.66
N TRP A 103 -13.26 8.19 -9.22
CA TRP A 103 -13.06 9.19 -8.17
C TRP A 103 -12.74 8.57 -6.82
N VAL A 104 -13.39 7.46 -6.45
CA VAL A 104 -13.08 6.76 -5.21
C VAL A 104 -11.65 6.22 -5.23
N LEU A 105 -11.23 5.55 -6.31
CA LEU A 105 -9.85 5.08 -6.45
C LEU A 105 -8.85 6.26 -6.43
N LEU A 106 -9.19 7.38 -7.06
CA LEU A 106 -8.33 8.56 -7.12
C LEU A 106 -8.14 9.19 -5.73
N VAL A 107 -9.22 9.32 -4.95
CA VAL A 107 -9.12 9.79 -3.57
C VAL A 107 -8.25 8.85 -2.75
N GLY A 108 -8.46 7.53 -2.87
CA GLY A 108 -7.60 6.55 -2.21
C GLY A 108 -6.13 6.69 -2.59
N ALA A 109 -5.84 6.88 -3.88
CA ALA A 109 -4.49 7.11 -4.40
C ALA A 109 -3.85 8.40 -3.85
N VAL A 110 -4.63 9.48 -3.70
CA VAL A 110 -4.15 10.76 -3.14
C VAL A 110 -3.86 10.67 -1.64
N LEU A 111 -4.64 9.88 -0.89
CA LEU A 111 -4.47 9.72 0.56
C LEU A 111 -3.30 8.78 0.93
N SER A 112 -3.00 7.82 0.07
CA SER A 112 -2.05 6.73 0.37
C SER A 112 -0.60 7.16 0.69
N PRO A 113 0.00 8.18 0.05
CA PRO A 113 1.41 8.57 0.29
C PRO A 113 1.70 8.97 1.74
N LEU A 114 0.75 9.64 2.40
CA LEU A 114 0.92 10.04 3.80
C LEU A 114 0.96 8.82 4.74
N GLY A 115 0.15 7.80 4.44
CA GLY A 115 0.20 6.52 5.15
C GLY A 115 1.60 5.90 5.09
N HIS A 116 2.20 5.84 3.90
CA HIS A 116 3.57 5.34 3.71
C HIS A 116 4.62 6.12 4.51
N ALA A 117 4.56 7.46 4.46
CA ALA A 117 5.53 8.29 5.17
C ALA A 117 5.37 8.22 6.70
N GLY A 118 4.14 8.02 7.19
CA GLY A 118 3.83 7.97 8.62
C GLY A 118 4.58 6.88 9.39
N PHE A 119 4.85 5.73 8.75
CA PHE A 119 5.61 4.63 9.36
C PHE A 119 7.00 5.06 9.82
N PHE A 120 7.69 5.94 9.09
CA PHE A 120 9.02 6.42 9.47
C PHE A 120 8.99 7.13 10.82
N TYR A 121 8.05 8.07 11.00
CA TYR A 121 7.95 8.83 12.25
C TYR A 121 7.58 7.95 13.44
N VAL A 122 6.70 6.96 13.22
CA VAL A 122 6.37 5.95 14.24
C VAL A 122 7.62 5.11 14.58
N GLY A 123 8.41 4.74 13.59
CA GLY A 123 9.61 3.95 13.85
C GLY A 123 10.67 4.71 14.61
N GLU A 124 10.93 5.96 14.24
CA GLU A 124 11.93 6.77 14.94
C GLU A 124 11.52 7.10 16.38
N ILE A 125 10.24 7.31 16.67
CA ILE A 125 9.81 7.56 18.06
C ILE A 125 9.94 6.30 18.93
N TYR A 126 9.66 5.11 18.39
CA TYR A 126 9.86 3.86 19.14
C TYR A 126 11.34 3.52 19.34
N LYS A 127 12.21 3.84 18.36
CA LYS A 127 13.66 3.76 18.58
C LYS A 127 14.14 4.76 19.64
N ALA A 128 13.60 5.98 19.63
CA ALA A 128 13.93 6.97 20.66
C ALA A 128 13.56 6.44 22.05
N ILE A 129 12.36 5.87 22.22
CA ILE A 129 11.96 5.22 23.48
C ILE A 129 12.91 4.07 23.84
N TYR A 130 13.34 3.26 22.87
CA TYR A 130 14.19 2.11 23.14
C TYR A 130 15.63 2.49 23.57
N HIS A 131 16.13 3.65 23.13
CA HIS A 131 17.52 4.07 23.32
C HIS A 131 17.70 5.26 24.28
N THR A 132 16.62 5.77 24.90
CA THR A 132 16.70 6.90 25.83
C THR A 132 16.54 6.46 27.28
N ASP A 133 16.81 7.39 28.21
CA ASP A 133 16.60 7.13 29.63
C ASP A 133 15.09 7.06 29.95
N PRO A 134 14.65 6.15 30.85
CA PRO A 134 13.26 6.03 31.28
C PRO A 134 12.57 7.33 31.70
N ILE A 135 13.32 8.32 32.19
CA ILE A 135 12.78 9.64 32.56
C ILE A 135 12.10 10.36 31.38
N ALA A 136 12.54 10.09 30.15
CA ALA A 136 11.97 10.69 28.94
C ALA A 136 10.79 9.87 28.36
N HIS A 137 10.63 8.61 28.77
CA HIS A 137 9.73 7.67 28.09
C HIS A 137 8.27 8.12 28.14
N SER A 138 7.81 8.73 29.24
CA SER A 138 6.41 9.17 29.36
C SER A 138 6.01 10.13 28.23
N TYR A 139 6.85 11.11 27.94
CA TYR A 139 6.59 12.09 26.88
C TYR A 139 6.71 11.46 25.48
N LEU A 140 7.71 10.59 25.28
CA LEU A 140 7.91 9.90 24.01
C LEU A 140 6.79 8.90 23.70
N LEU A 141 6.27 8.20 24.71
CA LEU A 141 5.11 7.31 24.58
C LEU A 141 3.84 8.09 24.22
N GLU A 142 3.64 9.27 24.82
CA GLU A 142 2.55 10.16 24.43
C GLU A 142 2.67 10.63 22.97
N THR A 143 3.86 11.06 22.58
CA THR A 143 4.16 11.45 21.19
C THR A 143 3.95 10.27 20.22
N GLY A 144 4.41 9.08 20.60
CA GLY A 144 4.23 7.85 19.83
C GLY A 144 2.77 7.47 19.65
N ARG A 145 1.93 7.63 20.68
CA ARG A 145 0.47 7.48 20.54
C ARG A 145 -0.12 8.49 19.56
N GLY A 146 0.36 9.73 19.58
CA GLY A 146 -0.02 10.75 18.59
C GLY A 146 0.33 10.34 17.16
N PHE A 147 1.55 9.88 16.91
CA PHE A 147 2.00 9.40 15.60
C PHE A 147 1.23 8.16 15.14
N MET A 148 1.03 7.18 16.02
CA MET A 148 0.19 6.00 15.72
C MET A 148 -1.24 6.38 15.38
N LYS A 149 -1.84 7.32 16.11
CA LYS A 149 -3.19 7.82 15.84
C LYS A 149 -3.26 8.48 14.45
N MET A 150 -2.30 9.34 14.13
CA MET A 150 -2.22 9.99 12.82
C MET A 150 -2.04 8.97 11.69
N LEU A 151 -1.13 8.00 11.88
CA LEU A 151 -0.92 6.91 10.93
C LEU A 151 -2.20 6.10 10.72
N ASN A 152 -2.85 5.65 11.79
CA ASN A 152 -4.08 4.87 11.71
C ASN A 152 -5.21 5.62 10.99
N ILE A 153 -5.35 6.92 11.22
CA ILE A 153 -6.35 7.73 10.51
C ILE A 153 -5.99 7.85 9.02
N ALA A 154 -4.76 8.27 8.69
CA ALA A 154 -4.36 8.53 7.31
C ALA A 154 -4.31 7.25 6.47
N TRP A 155 -3.63 6.22 6.98
CA TRP A 155 -3.48 4.92 6.31
C TRP A 155 -4.80 4.15 6.30
N GLY A 156 -5.52 4.12 7.43
CA GLY A 156 -6.82 3.46 7.52
C GLY A 156 -7.86 4.07 6.58
N ALA A 157 -7.93 5.40 6.49
CA ALA A 157 -8.81 6.07 5.53
C ALA A 157 -8.45 5.73 4.08
N ALA A 158 -7.15 5.74 3.73
CA ALA A 158 -6.70 5.37 2.39
C ALA A 158 -7.10 3.93 2.04
N ILE A 159 -6.89 2.97 2.95
CA ILE A 159 -7.25 1.56 2.76
C ILE A 159 -8.76 1.39 2.57
N VAL A 160 -9.57 2.00 3.43
CA VAL A 160 -11.03 1.88 3.35
C VAL A 160 -11.54 2.42 2.02
N VAL A 161 -11.08 3.61 1.61
CA VAL A 161 -11.48 4.22 0.35
C VAL A 161 -11.02 3.37 -0.85
N LEU A 162 -9.77 2.90 -0.86
CA LEU A 162 -9.28 2.00 -1.91
C LEU A 162 -10.07 0.68 -1.96
N ALA A 163 -10.39 0.10 -0.81
CA ALA A 163 -11.18 -1.13 -0.75
C ALA A 163 -12.55 -0.93 -1.39
N VAL A 164 -13.26 0.17 -1.09
CA VAL A 164 -14.53 0.51 -1.74
C VAL A 164 -14.35 0.63 -3.26
N GLY A 165 -13.35 1.39 -3.72
CA GLY A 165 -13.11 1.57 -5.15
C GLY A 165 -12.81 0.25 -5.88
N TRP A 166 -11.96 -0.60 -5.30
CA TRP A 166 -11.60 -1.88 -5.89
C TRP A 166 -12.73 -2.91 -5.85
N ILE A 167 -13.52 -2.97 -4.77
CA ILE A 167 -14.73 -3.82 -4.72
C ILE A 167 -15.72 -3.38 -5.79
N SER A 168 -15.95 -2.07 -5.94
CA SER A 168 -16.82 -1.56 -7.01
C SER A 168 -16.29 -1.87 -8.40
N PHE A 169 -14.98 -1.81 -8.62
CA PHE A 169 -14.36 -2.22 -9.88
C PHE A 169 -14.52 -3.72 -10.16
N VAL A 170 -14.36 -4.58 -9.15
CA VAL A 170 -14.63 -6.03 -9.23
C VAL A 170 -16.06 -6.29 -9.69
N ILE A 171 -17.04 -5.63 -9.05
CA ILE A 171 -18.45 -5.74 -9.41
C ILE A 171 -18.65 -5.34 -10.88
N CYS A 172 -18.05 -4.24 -11.32
CA CYS A 172 -18.14 -3.80 -12.71
C CYS A 172 -17.55 -4.81 -13.71
N ILE A 173 -16.44 -5.49 -13.38
CA ILE A 173 -15.87 -6.56 -14.21
C ILE A 173 -16.84 -7.74 -14.30
N ILE A 174 -17.39 -8.21 -13.18
CA ILE A 174 -18.31 -9.35 -13.14
C ILE A 174 -19.59 -9.05 -13.94
N LEU A 175 -20.12 -7.83 -13.80
CA LEU A 175 -21.28 -7.33 -14.54
C LEU A 175 -20.97 -6.97 -16.01
N ASN A 176 -19.77 -7.27 -16.51
CA ASN A 176 -19.36 -7.05 -17.90
C ASN A 176 -19.43 -5.56 -18.34
N LYS A 177 -19.24 -4.64 -17.39
CA LYS A 177 -19.20 -3.18 -17.63
C LYS A 177 -17.80 -2.68 -18.04
N THR A 178 -16.80 -3.55 -17.99
CA THR A 178 -15.43 -3.26 -18.41
C THR A 178 -15.05 -4.06 -19.66
N LEU A 179 -13.97 -3.65 -20.33
CA LEU A 179 -13.34 -4.36 -21.44
C LEU A 179 -12.60 -5.62 -20.98
N LEU A 180 -12.56 -5.92 -19.68
CA LEU A 180 -11.85 -7.06 -19.11
C LEU A 180 -12.76 -8.29 -19.03
N PRO A 181 -12.23 -9.51 -19.26
CA PRO A 181 -13.00 -10.73 -19.04
C PRO A 181 -13.30 -10.92 -17.54
N ARG A 182 -14.40 -11.60 -17.22
CA ARG A 182 -14.88 -11.77 -15.83
C ARG A 182 -13.84 -12.35 -14.87
N TRP A 183 -13.01 -13.28 -15.34
CA TRP A 183 -11.96 -13.90 -14.51
C TRP A 183 -10.93 -12.89 -14.01
N MET A 184 -10.75 -11.76 -14.72
CA MET A 184 -9.83 -10.68 -14.31
C MET A 184 -10.24 -10.03 -12.99
N ALA A 185 -11.50 -10.21 -12.54
CA ALA A 185 -11.94 -9.82 -11.21
C ALA A 185 -11.07 -10.43 -10.10
N LEU A 186 -10.60 -11.66 -10.29
CA LEU A 186 -9.73 -12.37 -9.33
C LEU A 186 -8.32 -11.76 -9.22
N LEU A 187 -7.87 -11.09 -10.27
CA LEU A 187 -6.57 -10.44 -10.31
C LEU A 187 -6.62 -8.96 -9.90
N THR A 188 -7.78 -8.44 -9.48
CA THR A 188 -7.86 -7.08 -8.94
C THR A 188 -7.11 -6.98 -7.60
N PRO A 189 -6.55 -5.81 -7.26
CA PRO A 189 -5.75 -5.67 -6.04
C PRO A 189 -6.46 -6.08 -4.75
N PHE A 190 -7.76 -5.80 -4.62
CA PHE A 190 -8.53 -6.21 -3.44
C PHE A 190 -8.58 -7.75 -3.31
N VAL A 191 -8.95 -8.45 -4.38
CA VAL A 191 -9.10 -9.92 -4.34
C VAL A 191 -7.74 -10.61 -4.21
N LEU A 192 -6.72 -10.13 -4.92
CA LEU A 192 -5.36 -10.63 -4.79
C LEU A 192 -4.81 -10.47 -3.38
N THR A 193 -5.08 -9.35 -2.72
CA THR A 193 -4.65 -9.14 -1.33
C THR A 193 -5.20 -10.23 -0.40
N LEU A 194 -6.48 -10.62 -0.57
CA LEU A 194 -7.07 -11.71 0.20
C LEU A 194 -6.38 -13.07 -0.02
N PHE A 195 -5.84 -13.30 -1.23
CA PHE A 195 -5.05 -14.50 -1.52
C PHE A 195 -3.61 -14.41 -1.01
N ILE A 196 -3.00 -13.23 -0.98
CA ILE A 196 -1.60 -13.04 -0.57
C ILE A 196 -1.45 -13.11 0.95
N ILE A 197 -2.41 -12.59 1.73
CA ILE A 197 -2.39 -12.63 3.19
C ILE A 197 -2.04 -14.02 3.77
N PRO A 198 -2.74 -15.12 3.41
CA PRO A 198 -2.43 -16.43 3.97
C PRO A 198 -1.07 -16.98 3.48
N ILE A 199 -0.58 -16.54 2.32
CA ILE A 199 0.72 -16.99 1.78
C ILE A 199 1.86 -16.53 2.69
N LYS A 200 1.76 -15.36 3.33
CA LYS A 200 2.76 -14.86 4.28
C LYS A 200 3.16 -15.94 5.30
N GLY A 201 2.17 -16.59 5.92
CA GLY A 201 2.40 -17.58 6.98
C GLY A 201 3.04 -18.89 6.52
N LEU A 202 3.15 -19.12 5.21
CA LEU A 202 3.78 -20.30 4.63
C LEU A 202 5.24 -20.07 4.24
N LEU A 203 5.70 -18.81 4.24
CA LEU A 203 7.02 -18.43 3.75
C LEU A 203 8.06 -18.39 4.88
N PRO A 204 9.29 -18.87 4.64
CA PRO A 204 10.37 -18.69 5.60
C PRO A 204 10.83 -17.23 5.63
N LEU A 205 11.54 -16.84 6.69
CA LEU A 205 12.26 -15.57 6.72
C LEU A 205 13.38 -15.56 5.68
N PRO A 206 13.66 -14.41 5.02
CA PRO A 206 13.03 -13.10 5.21
C PRO A 206 11.74 -12.87 4.38
N TYR A 207 11.33 -13.86 3.58
CA TYR A 207 10.24 -13.71 2.61
C TYR A 207 8.86 -13.48 3.25
N SER A 208 8.58 -14.08 4.43
CA SER A 208 7.38 -13.75 5.23
C SER A 208 7.31 -12.25 5.52
N GLY A 209 8.39 -11.66 6.02
CA GLY A 209 8.47 -10.23 6.29
C GLY A 209 8.23 -9.41 5.02
N TRP A 210 8.93 -9.72 3.92
CA TRP A 210 8.78 -8.99 2.65
C TRP A 210 7.37 -9.03 2.10
N VAL A 211 6.76 -10.22 2.05
CA VAL A 211 5.38 -10.38 1.58
C VAL A 211 4.42 -9.68 2.53
N GLY A 212 4.61 -9.82 3.85
CA GLY A 212 3.78 -9.18 4.87
C GLY A 212 3.80 -7.65 4.81
N GLY A 213 4.97 -7.05 4.57
CA GLY A 213 5.10 -5.60 4.41
C GLY A 213 4.47 -5.09 3.12
N ALA A 214 4.63 -5.83 2.00
CA ALA A 214 4.29 -5.34 0.66
C ALA A 214 3.04 -5.97 0.03
N ILE A 215 2.13 -6.55 0.82
CA ILE A 215 0.94 -7.29 0.35
C ILE A 215 0.17 -6.53 -0.73
N PHE A 216 -0.19 -5.27 -0.45
CA PHE A 216 -0.98 -4.44 -1.38
C PHE A 216 -0.22 -4.15 -2.66
N ASN A 217 1.06 -3.81 -2.57
CA ASN A 217 1.85 -3.41 -3.72
C ASN A 217 2.28 -4.59 -4.61
N ILE A 218 2.40 -5.80 -4.04
CA ILE A 218 2.47 -7.04 -4.82
C ILE A 218 1.18 -7.23 -5.64
N ALA A 219 0.01 -7.04 -5.02
CA ALA A 219 -1.28 -7.15 -5.70
C ALA A 219 -1.42 -6.12 -6.84
N TYR A 220 -1.00 -4.86 -6.61
CA TYR A 220 -0.94 -3.81 -7.63
C TYR A 220 -0.02 -4.18 -8.79
N LEU A 221 1.20 -4.65 -8.50
CA LEU A 221 2.18 -5.03 -9.52
C LEU A 221 1.66 -6.17 -10.40
N VAL A 222 1.08 -7.21 -9.79
CA VAL A 222 0.49 -8.34 -10.53
C VAL A 222 -0.68 -7.87 -11.40
N PHE A 223 -1.57 -7.04 -10.86
CA PHE A 223 -2.71 -6.51 -11.59
C PHE A 223 -2.27 -5.68 -12.81
N PHE A 224 -1.43 -4.67 -12.61
CA PHE A 224 -0.99 -3.79 -13.70
C PHE A 224 -0.10 -4.51 -14.72
N SER A 225 0.72 -5.46 -14.30
CA SER A 225 1.47 -6.32 -15.21
C SER A 225 0.54 -7.17 -16.07
N SER A 226 -0.53 -7.72 -15.48
CA SER A 226 -1.53 -8.48 -16.23
C SER A 226 -2.27 -7.60 -17.25
N LEU A 227 -2.64 -6.37 -16.87
CA LEU A 227 -3.21 -5.40 -17.80
C LEU A 227 -2.25 -5.07 -18.96
N LEU A 228 -0.97 -4.87 -18.66
CA LEU A 228 0.05 -4.53 -19.64
C LEU A 228 0.27 -5.67 -20.66
N LEU A 229 0.41 -6.89 -20.17
CA LEU A 229 0.75 -8.06 -20.99
C LEU A 229 -0.44 -8.54 -21.82
N PHE A 230 -1.64 -8.60 -21.23
CA PHE A 230 -2.78 -9.25 -21.87
C PHE A 230 -3.80 -8.28 -22.47
N PHE A 231 -3.87 -7.05 -21.97
CA PHE A 231 -5.00 -6.16 -22.26
C PHE A 231 -4.63 -4.80 -22.85
N ARG A 232 -3.34 -4.45 -22.95
CA ARG A 232 -2.88 -3.19 -23.56
C ARG A 232 -3.47 -2.94 -24.95
N LYS A 233 -3.54 -3.97 -25.80
CA LYS A 233 -4.07 -3.83 -27.17
C LYS A 233 -5.55 -3.45 -27.19
N ARG A 234 -6.33 -3.77 -26.16
CA ARG A 234 -7.76 -3.41 -26.08
C ARG A 234 -8.00 -1.91 -25.97
N LEU A 235 -7.00 -1.14 -25.53
CA LEU A 235 -7.07 0.32 -25.40
C LEU A 235 -6.53 1.07 -26.62
N ASN A 236 -5.89 0.38 -27.57
CA ASN A 236 -5.36 1.00 -28.79
C ASN A 236 -6.40 1.13 -29.92
N HIS A 237 -7.61 0.61 -29.70
CA HIS A 237 -8.72 0.61 -30.65
C HIS A 237 -9.87 1.54 -30.25
N VAL A 238 -9.68 2.33 -29.19
CA VAL A 238 -10.55 3.42 -28.74
C VAL A 238 -9.88 4.74 -29.12
#